data_AF-A0A925VGR3-F1
#
_entry.id   AF-A0A925VGR3-F1
#
_cell.length_a   1.000
_cell.length_b   1.000
_cell.length_c   1.000
_cell.angle_alpha   90.00
_cell.angle_beta   90.00
_cell.angle_gamma   90.00
#
_symmetry.space_group_name_H-M   'P 1'
#
loop_
_entity.id
_entity.type
_entity.pdbx_description
1 polymer ?
#
loop_
_entity_poly.entity_id
_entity_poly.type
_entity_poly.pdbx_seq_one_letter_code
_entity_poly.pdbx_strand_id
1 'polypeptide(L)'
;DLLLLLADDSARSALQRVTTPRIVIDLQTNAKLAPLHRFFAGRGVQALALVPMLVGGRAVGVLGIDATEREERLGSADMELALNVASLIAQVVENTRLYRAVEDERSMLDAVLGGAADPILLLGSHDELLLANRAAQERLGIDPGNYGLPLAELLAQPELLALLSVGGAEGGRSNEVQLPNGTSYSVSNAPLLNAEGELTGRVAVLQDITAIKLLERQEQERLRSVFQRYVSPVVAERLLNAGPQFGQPTERTVAVLFADIRGFTELTERLGPHVLVERVLNRYFTAMTEALLNYEGTIDKFLGDGVIGVFGSPISRPDDAQRALLASVRMQQAFAALRVAWHEELGLDVGMGIGISYGQAVVGNIGSDQRLDYTLIGDVVNTANRLSSIAESGQVIVSHHLVNTLPDDWHAPFALRPLGDVRLKGKREPHAIYEVRYQEGHESHGARREENGRSEVPVIVTSEKSIVV
;
A
#
# COMPACT_ATOMS: atom_id res chain seq x y z
N ASP A 1 7.94 -19.67 75.09
CA ASP A 1 8.04 -18.79 73.92
C ASP A 1 7.16 -19.30 72.78
N LEU A 2 6.56 -18.40 72.00
CA LEU A 2 5.76 -18.79 70.84
C LEU A 2 6.71 -19.12 69.68
N LEU A 3 6.70 -20.36 69.18
CA LEU A 3 7.66 -20.81 68.17
C LEU A 3 6.95 -21.02 66.83
N LEU A 4 6.82 -19.96 66.03
CA LEU A 4 6.19 -20.05 64.72
C LEU A 4 7.04 -20.92 63.77
N LEU A 5 6.57 -22.14 63.48
CA LEU A 5 7.22 -23.10 62.58
C LEU A 5 6.69 -22.95 61.16
N LEU A 6 7.30 -22.07 60.37
CA LEU A 6 7.09 -22.04 58.92
C LEU A 6 8.09 -23.00 58.28
N ALA A 7 7.67 -24.26 58.10
CA ALA A 7 8.53 -25.34 57.63
C ALA A 7 8.88 -25.26 56.13
N ASP A 8 10.13 -25.62 55.80
CA ASP A 8 10.62 -26.07 54.49
C ASP A 8 9.70 -27.18 53.90
N ASP A 9 9.61 -27.28 52.56
CA ASP A 9 8.80 -28.27 51.83
C ASP A 9 8.95 -29.73 52.33
N SER A 10 10.12 -30.08 52.85
CA SER A 10 10.45 -31.39 53.42
C SER A 10 9.70 -31.71 54.73
N ALA A 11 9.44 -30.70 55.56
CA ALA A 11 8.72 -30.81 56.83
C ALA A 11 7.23 -30.42 56.71
N ARG A 12 6.86 -29.73 55.63
CA ARG A 12 5.48 -29.36 55.27
C ARG A 12 4.55 -30.57 55.16
N SER A 13 5.01 -31.67 54.54
CA SER A 13 4.21 -32.90 54.36
C SER A 13 3.87 -33.62 55.68
N ALA A 14 4.77 -33.57 56.66
CA ALA A 14 4.61 -34.18 57.98
C ALA A 14 3.63 -33.38 58.85
N LEU A 15 3.65 -32.05 58.73
CA LEU A 15 2.85 -31.13 59.52
C LEU A 15 1.45 -30.89 58.94
N GLN A 16 1.26 -30.91 57.61
CA GLN A 16 -0.05 -30.73 56.95
C GLN A 16 -1.10 -31.80 57.31
N ARG A 17 -0.69 -32.93 57.93
CA ARG A 17 -1.59 -34.00 58.39
C ARG A 17 -2.14 -33.76 59.80
N VAL A 18 -1.74 -32.68 60.46
CA VAL A 18 -2.32 -32.26 61.73
C VAL A 18 -3.64 -31.57 61.44
N THR A 19 -4.75 -32.23 61.76
CA THR A 19 -6.12 -31.70 61.59
C THR A 19 -6.77 -31.35 62.92
N THR A 20 -6.21 -31.83 64.03
CA THR A 20 -6.64 -31.54 65.39
C THR A 20 -5.45 -31.11 66.24
N PRO A 21 -5.65 -30.17 67.19
CA PRO A 21 -4.59 -29.73 68.08
C PRO A 21 -4.13 -30.89 68.97
N ARG A 22 -2.81 -30.99 69.18
CA ARG A 22 -2.23 -32.05 70.03
C ARG A 22 -0.90 -31.60 70.63
N ILE A 23 -0.56 -32.12 71.80
CA ILE A 23 0.76 -31.94 72.42
C ILE A 23 1.61 -33.16 72.13
N VAL A 24 2.87 -32.94 71.76
CA VAL A 24 3.87 -33.98 71.53
C VAL A 24 5.01 -33.75 72.51
N ILE A 25 5.18 -34.66 73.48
CA ILE A 25 6.13 -34.54 74.60
C ILE A 25 7.48 -35.25 74.36
N ASP A 26 7.54 -36.19 73.40
CA ASP A 26 8.77 -36.91 73.04
C ASP A 26 9.25 -36.51 71.64
N LEU A 27 9.54 -35.22 71.42
CA LEU A 27 9.85 -34.71 70.08
C LEU A 27 11.04 -35.39 69.42
N GLN A 28 12.04 -35.84 70.18
CA GLN A 28 13.28 -36.44 69.65
C GLN A 28 13.12 -37.91 69.21
N THR A 29 12.05 -38.57 69.63
CA THR A 29 11.76 -39.98 69.27
C THR A 29 10.59 -40.08 68.28
N ASN A 30 9.93 -38.96 67.97
CA ASN A 30 8.77 -38.93 67.07
C ASN A 30 9.20 -39.05 65.60
N ALA A 31 9.09 -40.26 65.04
CA ALA A 31 9.46 -40.54 63.64
C ALA A 31 8.80 -39.61 62.60
N LYS A 32 7.61 -39.04 62.88
CA LYS A 32 6.92 -38.12 61.96
C LYS A 32 7.56 -36.73 61.93
N LEU A 33 8.29 -36.34 62.98
CA LEU A 33 8.97 -35.05 63.08
C LEU A 33 10.49 -35.19 62.94
N ALA A 34 10.99 -36.36 62.54
CA ALA A 34 12.41 -36.66 62.35
C ALA A 34 13.19 -35.59 61.55
N PRO A 35 12.65 -34.99 60.47
CA PRO A 35 13.33 -33.92 59.74
C PRO A 35 13.62 -32.66 60.58
N LEU A 36 12.86 -32.43 61.65
CA LEU A 36 12.95 -31.25 62.52
C LEU A 36 13.67 -31.52 63.85
N HIS A 37 14.10 -32.76 64.13
CA HIS A 37 14.72 -33.12 65.41
C HIS A 37 15.94 -32.25 65.76
N ARG A 38 16.83 -32.01 64.79
CA ARG A 38 18.02 -31.13 65.00
C ARG A 38 17.63 -29.69 65.34
N PHE A 39 16.57 -29.19 64.71
CA PHE A 39 16.07 -27.83 64.93
C PHE A 39 15.52 -27.68 66.35
N PHE A 40 14.77 -28.67 66.84
CA PHE A 40 14.25 -28.67 68.22
C PHE A 40 15.35 -28.90 69.26
N ALA A 41 16.27 -29.83 69.00
CA ALA A 41 17.38 -30.15 69.91
C ALA A 41 18.29 -28.93 70.14
N GLY A 42 18.60 -28.16 69.08
CA GLY A 42 19.42 -26.95 69.19
C GLY A 42 18.78 -25.80 69.98
N ARG A 43 17.47 -25.88 70.27
CA ARG A 43 16.72 -24.87 71.04
C ARG A 43 16.24 -25.38 72.40
N GLY A 44 16.58 -26.61 72.78
CA GLY A 44 16.14 -27.21 74.05
C GLY A 44 14.65 -27.54 74.12
N VAL A 45 13.94 -27.54 72.98
CA VAL A 45 12.50 -27.85 72.93
C VAL A 45 12.31 -29.36 73.04
N GLN A 46 11.67 -29.82 74.11
CA GLN A 46 11.37 -31.23 74.36
C GLN A 46 9.91 -31.57 74.10
N ALA A 47 8.98 -30.62 74.36
CA ALA A 47 7.57 -30.75 74.03
C ALA A 47 7.02 -29.60 73.18
N LEU A 48 6.05 -29.92 72.31
CA LEU A 48 5.44 -28.96 71.39
C LEU A 48 3.93 -29.20 71.28
N ALA A 49 3.15 -28.15 71.51
CA ALA A 49 1.76 -28.11 71.10
C ALA A 49 1.67 -27.76 69.61
N LEU A 50 1.12 -28.67 68.83
CA LEU A 50 0.88 -28.53 67.40
C LEU A 50 -0.58 -28.14 67.20
N VAL A 51 -0.80 -26.93 66.69
CA VAL A 51 -2.13 -26.38 66.46
C VAL A 51 -2.33 -26.14 64.97
N PRO A 52 -3.32 -26.78 64.32
CA PRO A 52 -3.50 -26.64 62.89
C PRO A 52 -3.99 -25.23 62.51
N MET A 53 -3.41 -24.69 61.44
CA MET A 53 -3.89 -23.45 60.81
C MET A 53 -4.83 -23.85 59.68
N LEU A 54 -6.14 -23.65 59.88
CA LEU A 54 -7.18 -24.08 58.95
C LEU A 54 -7.87 -22.88 58.29
N VAL A 55 -8.09 -22.95 56.98
CA VAL A 55 -8.95 -22.04 56.21
C VAL A 55 -9.93 -22.88 55.41
N GLY A 56 -11.24 -22.64 55.57
CA GLY A 56 -12.28 -23.42 54.87
C GLY A 56 -12.20 -24.94 55.11
N GLY A 57 -11.69 -25.37 56.27
CA GLY A 57 -11.49 -26.80 56.60
C GLY A 57 -10.21 -27.43 56.02
N ARG A 58 -9.41 -26.68 55.25
CA ARG A 58 -8.13 -27.13 54.71
C ARG A 58 -6.97 -26.61 55.56
N ALA A 59 -6.01 -27.48 55.89
CA ALA A 59 -4.80 -27.08 56.60
C ALA A 59 -3.85 -26.31 55.66
N VAL A 60 -3.59 -25.04 56.00
CA VAL A 60 -2.63 -24.16 55.31
C VAL A 60 -1.27 -24.14 56.02
N GLY A 61 -1.21 -24.59 57.28
CA GLY A 61 0.01 -24.67 58.07
C GLY A 61 -0.23 -25.25 59.47
N VAL A 62 0.78 -25.17 60.33
CA VAL A 62 0.69 -25.57 61.74
C VAL A 62 1.43 -24.55 62.60
N LEU A 63 0.78 -24.09 63.66
CA LEU A 63 1.37 -23.29 64.72
C LEU A 63 1.98 -24.21 65.77
N GLY A 64 3.30 -24.12 65.96
CA GLY A 64 4.01 -24.79 67.04
C GLY A 64 4.08 -23.88 68.26
N ILE A 65 3.79 -24.40 69.45
CA ILE A 65 3.96 -23.68 70.71
C ILE A 65 4.82 -24.55 71.61
N ASP A 66 5.97 -24.03 72.04
CA ASP A 66 6.86 -24.74 72.95
C ASP A 66 6.14 -25.01 74.28
N ALA A 67 6.05 -26.28 74.62
CA ALA A 67 5.33 -26.79 75.79
C ALA A 67 6.26 -27.44 76.83
N THR A 68 7.59 -27.40 76.64
CA THR A 68 8.60 -28.15 77.41
C THR A 68 8.50 -28.00 78.94
N GLU A 69 8.10 -26.84 79.44
CA GLU A 69 7.94 -26.60 80.90
C GLU A 69 6.46 -26.46 81.32
N ARG A 70 5.52 -26.73 80.41
CA ARG A 70 4.09 -26.45 80.55
C ARG A 70 3.20 -27.64 80.19
N GLU A 71 3.78 -28.83 80.05
CA GLU A 71 3.12 -30.04 79.55
C GLU A 71 1.84 -30.38 80.33
N GLU A 72 1.84 -30.20 81.65
CA GLU A 72 0.70 -30.45 82.54
C GLU A 72 -0.19 -29.22 82.79
N ARG A 73 0.17 -28.05 82.22
CA ARG A 73 -0.51 -26.76 82.45
C ARG A 73 -1.34 -26.26 81.28
N LEU A 74 -1.16 -26.82 80.07
CA LEU A 74 -1.93 -26.46 78.89
C LEU A 74 -3.28 -27.18 78.92
N GLY A 75 -4.31 -26.48 79.39
CA GLY A 75 -5.68 -26.98 79.46
C GLY A 75 -6.43 -26.85 78.14
N SER A 76 -7.72 -27.21 78.16
CA SER A 76 -8.62 -27.05 77.00
C SER A 76 -8.76 -25.58 76.58
N ALA A 77 -8.85 -24.65 77.54
CA ALA A 77 -8.98 -23.22 77.28
C ALA A 77 -7.75 -22.62 76.57
N ASP A 78 -6.54 -23.05 76.94
CA ASP A 78 -5.31 -22.61 76.28
C ASP A 78 -5.23 -23.12 74.84
N MET A 79 -5.73 -24.33 74.60
CA MET A 79 -5.76 -24.92 73.27
C MET A 79 -6.81 -24.28 72.37
N GLU A 80 -7.96 -23.91 72.91
CA GLU A 80 -8.98 -23.12 72.19
C GLU A 80 -8.45 -21.73 71.82
N LEU A 81 -7.76 -21.06 72.74
CA LEU A 81 -7.11 -19.78 72.44
C LEU A 81 -6.05 -19.94 71.34
N ALA A 82 -5.21 -20.97 71.43
CA ALA A 82 -4.19 -21.25 70.44
C ALA A 82 -4.80 -21.57 69.06
N LEU A 83 -5.93 -22.29 69.01
CA LEU A 83 -6.70 -22.55 67.78
C LEU A 83 -7.25 -21.25 67.17
N ASN A 84 -7.82 -20.36 67.99
CA ASN A 84 -8.32 -19.07 67.53
C ASN A 84 -7.19 -18.22 66.93
N VAL A 85 -6.05 -18.16 67.61
CA VAL A 85 -4.85 -17.48 67.10
C VAL A 85 -4.34 -18.14 65.81
N ALA A 86 -4.26 -19.46 65.77
CA ALA A 86 -3.82 -20.21 64.58
C ALA A 86 -4.75 -19.95 63.39
N SER A 87 -6.08 -19.86 63.61
CA SER A 87 -7.05 -19.56 62.56
C SER A 87 -6.93 -18.13 62.04
N LEU A 88 -6.73 -17.13 62.93
CA LEU A 88 -6.46 -15.75 62.51
C LEU A 88 -5.19 -15.65 61.66
N ILE A 89 -4.10 -16.29 62.09
CA ILE A 89 -2.85 -16.33 61.32
C ILE A 89 -3.08 -17.05 59.98
N ALA A 90 -3.87 -18.13 59.97
CA ALA A 90 -4.20 -18.88 58.75
C ALA A 90 -4.88 -17.99 57.72
N GLN A 91 -5.87 -17.19 58.13
CA GLN A 91 -6.58 -16.27 57.25
C GLN A 91 -5.67 -15.19 56.68
N VAL A 92 -4.79 -14.62 57.50
CA VAL A 92 -3.82 -13.60 57.07
C VAL A 92 -2.82 -14.18 56.06
N VAL A 93 -2.30 -15.38 56.32
CA VAL A 93 -1.38 -16.07 55.40
C VAL A 93 -2.06 -16.36 54.06
N GLU A 94 -3.29 -16.86 54.07
CA GLU A 94 -4.02 -17.17 52.84
C GLU A 94 -4.37 -15.91 52.04
N ASN A 95 -4.85 -14.85 52.71
CA ASN A 95 -5.10 -13.56 52.06
C ASN A 95 -3.81 -13.01 51.43
N THR A 96 -2.69 -13.03 52.17
CA THR A 96 -1.39 -12.57 51.67
C THR A 96 -0.95 -13.37 50.44
N ARG A 97 -1.19 -14.69 50.44
CA ARG A 97 -0.88 -15.56 49.31
C ARG A 97 -1.73 -15.22 48.08
N LEU A 98 -3.03 -15.01 48.27
CA LEU A 98 -3.94 -14.60 47.19
C LEU A 98 -3.54 -13.25 46.62
N TYR A 99 -3.22 -12.26 47.47
CA TYR A 99 -2.73 -10.96 47.03
C TYR A 99 -1.45 -11.08 46.20
N ARG A 100 -0.47 -11.87 46.64
CA ARG A 100 0.76 -12.10 45.87
C ARG A 100 0.49 -12.77 44.52
N ALA A 101 -0.39 -13.77 44.48
CA ALA A 101 -0.73 -14.43 43.22
C ALA A 101 -1.34 -13.46 42.19
N VAL A 102 -2.25 -12.58 42.64
CA VAL A 102 -2.83 -11.52 41.79
C VAL A 102 -1.77 -10.49 41.37
N GLU A 103 -0.86 -10.12 42.28
CA GLU A 103 0.23 -9.19 42.00
C GLU A 103 1.23 -9.76 40.98
N ASP A 104 1.60 -11.03 41.11
CA ASP A 104 2.46 -11.75 40.17
C ASP A 104 1.82 -11.85 38.78
N GLU A 105 0.53 -12.20 38.71
CA GLU A 105 -0.22 -12.27 37.44
C GLU A 105 -0.32 -10.91 36.76
N ARG A 106 -0.61 -9.85 37.53
CA ARG A 106 -0.64 -8.48 37.02
C ARG A 106 0.73 -8.03 36.53
N SER A 107 1.79 -8.31 37.29
CA SER A 107 3.15 -7.98 36.88
C SER A 107 3.55 -8.70 35.60
N MET A 108 3.09 -9.93 35.38
CA MET A 108 3.32 -10.67 34.15
C MET A 108 2.58 -10.05 32.97
N LEU A 109 1.31 -9.66 33.13
CA LEU A 109 0.54 -8.94 32.11
C LEU A 109 1.22 -7.62 31.72
N ASP A 110 1.64 -6.83 32.72
CA ASP A 110 2.34 -5.56 32.50
C ASP A 110 3.68 -5.78 31.75
N ALA A 111 4.41 -6.85 32.07
CA ALA A 111 5.65 -7.19 31.37
C ALA A 111 5.41 -7.58 29.90
N VAL A 112 4.37 -8.39 29.63
CA VAL A 112 4.01 -8.80 28.26
C VAL A 112 3.56 -7.59 27.44
N LEU A 113 2.66 -6.77 27.98
CA LEU A 113 2.12 -5.61 27.28
C LEU A 113 3.17 -4.51 27.10
N GLY A 114 4.03 -4.31 28.10
CA GLY A 114 5.13 -3.34 28.07
C GLY A 114 6.24 -3.71 27.09
N GLY A 115 6.44 -5.01 26.79
CA GLY A 115 7.41 -5.48 25.81
C GLY A 115 6.92 -5.45 24.36
N ALA A 116 5.61 -5.32 24.13
CA ALA A 116 5.04 -5.27 22.79
C ALA A 116 5.33 -3.92 22.10
N ALA A 117 5.86 -3.99 20.88
CA ALA A 117 6.21 -2.79 20.09
C ALA A 117 4.99 -2.14 19.41
N ASP A 118 3.95 -2.93 19.15
CA ASP A 118 2.72 -2.47 18.51
C ASP A 118 1.74 -1.95 19.57
N PRO A 119 1.00 -0.86 19.29
CA PRO A 119 -0.14 -0.44 20.12
C PRO A 119 -1.15 -1.57 20.33
N ILE A 120 -1.43 -1.85 21.60
CA ILE A 120 -2.44 -2.80 22.05
C ILE A 120 -3.43 -2.07 22.95
N LEU A 121 -4.72 -2.20 22.63
CA LEU A 121 -5.83 -1.64 23.39
C LEU A 121 -6.73 -2.78 23.86
N LEU A 122 -7.12 -2.73 25.13
CA LEU A 122 -8.23 -3.52 25.66
C LEU A 122 -9.44 -2.62 25.78
N LEU A 123 -10.52 -2.98 25.08
CA LEU A 123 -11.77 -2.22 25.08
C LEU A 123 -12.88 -3.07 25.69
N GLY A 124 -13.77 -2.44 26.43
CA GLY A 124 -14.93 -3.10 27.02
C GLY A 124 -16.05 -3.35 26.01
N SER A 125 -17.21 -3.76 26.52
CA SER A 125 -18.38 -4.10 25.71
C SER A 125 -19.09 -2.87 25.12
N HIS A 126 -18.82 -1.67 25.64
CA HIS A 126 -19.39 -0.39 25.20
C HIS A 126 -18.33 0.56 24.62
N ASP A 127 -17.23 0.00 24.09
CA ASP A 127 -16.09 0.74 23.53
C ASP A 127 -15.37 1.65 24.54
N GLU A 128 -15.46 1.36 25.84
CA GLU A 128 -14.66 2.01 26.88
C GLU A 128 -13.22 1.48 26.91
N LEU A 129 -12.24 2.35 27.08
CA LEU A 129 -10.83 1.94 27.15
C LEU A 129 -10.53 1.34 28.53
N LEU A 130 -10.27 0.04 28.57
CA LEU A 130 -9.90 -0.66 29.82
C LEU A 130 -8.39 -0.64 30.06
N LEU A 131 -7.59 -0.74 28.99
CA LEU A 131 -6.14 -0.73 29.08
C LEU A 131 -5.50 -0.29 27.76
N ALA A 132 -4.39 0.44 27.84
CA ALA A 132 -3.51 0.70 26.71
C ALA A 132 -2.07 0.35 27.09
N ASN A 133 -1.37 -0.39 26.24
CA ASN A 133 0.04 -0.66 26.46
C ASN A 133 0.90 0.60 26.22
N ARG A 134 2.19 0.52 26.57
CA ARG A 134 3.12 1.64 26.39
C ARG A 134 3.17 2.15 24.95
N ALA A 135 3.19 1.26 23.96
CA ALA A 135 3.21 1.65 22.55
C ALA A 135 1.95 2.43 22.14
N ALA A 136 0.77 2.05 22.65
CA ALA A 136 -0.47 2.78 22.43
C ALA A 136 -0.46 4.16 23.09
N GLN A 137 0.07 4.27 24.30
CA GLN A 137 0.22 5.56 24.98
C GLN A 137 1.13 6.51 24.18
N GLU A 138 2.29 6.03 23.73
CA GLU A 138 3.27 6.83 23.01
C GLU A 138 2.82 7.19 21.58
N ARG A 139 2.22 6.25 20.84
CA ARG A 139 1.89 6.45 19.41
C ARG A 139 0.49 6.99 19.17
N LEU A 140 -0.47 6.66 20.04
CA LEU A 140 -1.86 7.11 19.91
C LEU A 140 -2.21 8.25 20.89
N GLY A 141 -1.28 8.64 21.77
CA GLY A 141 -1.48 9.75 22.71
C GLY A 141 -2.48 9.45 23.82
N ILE A 142 -2.64 8.18 24.18
CA ILE A 142 -3.59 7.73 25.20
C ILE A 142 -2.97 7.89 26.59
N ASP A 143 -3.65 8.64 27.47
CA ASP A 143 -3.23 8.82 28.87
C ASP A 143 -3.82 7.70 29.77
N PRO A 144 -2.99 7.02 30.59
CA PRO A 144 -3.47 6.06 31.60
C PRO A 144 -4.53 6.60 32.58
N GLY A 145 -4.57 7.91 32.81
CA GLY A 145 -5.58 8.56 33.66
C GLY A 145 -7.00 8.53 33.09
N ASN A 146 -7.15 8.17 31.81
CA ASN A 146 -8.41 8.22 31.07
C ASN A 146 -9.07 6.84 30.87
N TYR A 147 -8.62 5.80 31.58
CA TYR A 147 -9.26 4.49 31.53
C TYR A 147 -10.71 4.55 32.04
N GLY A 148 -11.58 3.77 31.39
CA GLY A 148 -13.03 3.76 31.61
C GLY A 148 -13.82 4.79 30.79
N LEU A 149 -13.14 5.72 30.10
CA LEU A 149 -13.80 6.65 29.18
C LEU A 149 -14.10 5.98 27.83
N PRO A 150 -15.17 6.40 27.13
CA PRO A 150 -15.45 5.95 25.77
C PRO A 150 -14.29 6.28 24.83
N LEU A 151 -13.90 5.33 23.98
CA LEU A 151 -12.78 5.51 23.05
C LEU A 151 -12.95 6.73 22.13
N ALA A 152 -14.19 7.07 21.80
CA ALA A 152 -14.55 8.26 21.00
C ALA A 152 -14.12 9.59 21.65
N GLU A 153 -13.98 9.65 22.97
CA GLU A 153 -13.49 10.83 23.68
C GLU A 153 -11.96 10.90 23.70
N LEU A 154 -11.28 9.78 23.45
CA LEU A 154 -9.82 9.63 23.58
C LEU A 154 -9.10 9.73 22.24
N LEU A 155 -9.72 9.27 21.17
CA LEU A 155 -9.15 9.31 19.83
C LEU A 155 -9.85 10.36 18.97
N ALA A 156 -9.08 11.32 18.45
CA ALA A 156 -9.61 12.34 17.55
C ALA A 156 -9.75 11.86 16.08
N GLN A 157 -9.27 10.66 15.76
CA GLN A 157 -9.18 10.13 14.40
C GLN A 157 -10.42 9.27 14.08
N PRO A 158 -11.39 9.80 13.32
CA PRO A 158 -12.65 9.10 13.06
C PRO A 158 -12.47 7.80 12.28
N GLU A 159 -11.47 7.73 11.39
CA GLU A 159 -11.16 6.54 10.60
C GLU A 159 -10.68 5.39 11.49
N LEU A 160 -9.85 5.70 12.48
CA LEU A 160 -9.35 4.73 13.43
C LEU A 160 -10.45 4.30 14.42
N LEU A 161 -11.26 5.25 14.88
CA LEU A 161 -12.43 4.96 15.72
C LEU A 161 -13.40 3.99 15.07
N ALA A 162 -13.70 4.18 13.77
CA ALA A 162 -14.59 3.29 13.04
C ALA A 162 -14.10 1.83 13.07
N LEU A 163 -12.79 1.60 12.91
CA LEU A 163 -12.21 0.27 12.95
C LEU A 163 -12.15 -0.34 14.35
N LEU A 164 -12.00 0.48 15.39
CA LEU A 164 -11.88 0.00 16.78
C LEU A 164 -13.25 -0.23 17.45
N SER A 165 -14.31 0.41 16.96
CA SER A 165 -15.69 0.34 17.48
C SER A 165 -16.38 -1.01 17.32
N VAL A 166 -17.46 -1.30 18.09
CA VAL A 166 -18.18 -2.61 18.10
C VAL A 166 -18.49 -3.12 16.68
N GLY A 167 -18.86 -2.23 15.77
CA GLY A 167 -19.20 -2.58 14.39
C GLY A 167 -18.01 -2.96 13.50
N GLY A 168 -16.77 -2.61 13.88
CA GLY A 168 -15.55 -2.92 13.12
C GLY A 168 -14.99 -4.34 13.38
N ALA A 169 -15.54 -5.06 14.36
CA ALA A 169 -15.05 -6.37 14.81
C ALA A 169 -15.79 -7.58 14.19
N GLU A 170 -16.84 -7.36 13.38
CA GLU A 170 -17.52 -8.44 12.65
C GLU A 170 -16.57 -9.06 11.60
N GLY A 171 -15.84 -10.10 12.00
CA GLY A 171 -15.17 -11.01 11.06
C GLY A 171 -13.71 -11.35 11.33
N GLY A 172 -13.08 -10.84 12.40
CA GLY A 172 -11.69 -11.20 12.74
C GLY A 172 -10.66 -10.90 11.63
N ARG A 173 -11.01 -10.00 10.70
CA ARG A 173 -10.12 -9.58 9.61
C ARG A 173 -9.31 -8.39 10.07
N SER A 174 -8.03 -8.38 9.71
CA SER A 174 -7.25 -7.14 9.78
C SER A 174 -7.77 -6.14 8.77
N ASN A 175 -8.03 -4.92 9.22
CA ASN A 175 -8.44 -3.80 8.37
C ASN A 175 -7.34 -2.73 8.36
N GLU A 176 -7.06 -2.17 7.19
CA GLU A 176 -6.05 -1.14 7.04
C GLU A 176 -6.67 0.27 7.11
N VAL A 177 -6.00 1.20 7.78
CA VAL A 177 -6.36 2.62 7.81
C VAL A 177 -5.13 3.47 7.60
N GLN A 178 -5.25 4.50 6.77
CA GLN A 178 -4.24 5.55 6.66
C GLN A 178 -4.74 6.79 7.39
N LEU A 179 -3.92 7.27 8.32
CA LEU A 179 -4.20 8.45 9.12
C LEU A 179 -3.82 9.74 8.36
N PRO A 180 -4.39 10.91 8.71
CA PRO A 180 -4.07 12.19 8.07
C PRO A 180 -2.59 12.61 8.15
N ASN A 181 -1.86 12.10 9.13
CA ASN A 181 -0.42 12.32 9.29
C ASN A 181 0.44 11.47 8.33
N GLY A 182 -0.18 10.61 7.52
CA GLY A 182 0.47 9.73 6.54
C GLY A 182 0.77 8.31 7.06
N THR A 183 0.67 8.06 8.37
CA THR A 183 0.90 6.75 8.98
C THR A 183 -0.20 5.77 8.58
N SER A 184 0.18 4.54 8.22
CA SER A 184 -0.76 3.46 7.91
C SER A 184 -0.72 2.39 8.99
N TYR A 185 -1.89 2.05 9.54
CA TYR A 185 -2.05 0.97 10.51
C TYR A 185 -2.85 -0.20 9.93
N SER A 186 -2.41 -1.42 10.23
CA SER A 186 -3.20 -2.65 10.11
C SER A 186 -3.81 -2.96 11.48
N VAL A 187 -5.12 -2.85 11.60
CA VAL A 187 -5.87 -2.99 12.85
C VAL A 187 -6.52 -4.37 12.90
N SER A 188 -6.15 -5.16 13.91
CA SER A 188 -6.74 -6.48 14.18
C SER A 188 -7.51 -6.46 15.49
N ASN A 189 -8.80 -6.77 15.43
CA ASN A 189 -9.69 -6.86 16.59
C ASN A 189 -10.00 -8.32 16.92
N ALA A 190 -9.77 -8.72 18.17
CA ALA A 190 -10.12 -10.04 18.69
C ALA A 190 -11.11 -9.90 19.85
N PRO A 191 -12.26 -10.60 19.83
CA PRO A 191 -13.21 -10.55 20.94
C PRO A 191 -12.62 -11.21 22.20
N LEU A 192 -12.92 -10.63 23.36
CA LEU A 192 -12.62 -11.22 24.66
C LEU A 192 -13.91 -11.86 25.19
N LEU A 193 -13.85 -13.15 25.51
CA LEU A 193 -14.99 -13.93 25.99
C LEU A 193 -14.76 -14.37 27.44
N ASN A 194 -15.81 -14.44 28.26
CA ASN A 194 -15.74 -15.09 29.58
C ASN A 194 -15.78 -16.63 29.47
N ALA A 195 -15.74 -17.31 30.61
CA ALA A 195 -15.77 -18.78 30.68
C ALA A 195 -17.09 -19.38 30.13
N GLU A 196 -18.15 -18.59 30.14
CA GLU A 196 -19.49 -18.91 29.64
C GLU A 196 -19.66 -18.60 28.13
N GLY A 197 -18.66 -18.00 27.49
CA GLY A 197 -18.67 -17.66 26.06
C GLY A 197 -19.32 -16.32 25.70
N GLU A 198 -19.63 -15.48 26.69
CA GLU A 198 -20.20 -14.14 26.51
C GLU A 198 -19.11 -13.09 26.25
N LEU A 199 -19.40 -12.12 25.38
CA LEU A 199 -18.49 -11.04 25.04
C LEU A 199 -18.31 -10.09 26.23
N THR A 200 -17.10 -10.03 26.77
CA THR A 200 -16.72 -9.11 27.86
C THR A 200 -15.99 -7.88 27.35
N GLY A 201 -15.43 -7.95 26.14
CA GLY A 201 -14.72 -6.84 25.52
C GLY A 201 -13.98 -7.30 24.27
N ARG A 202 -12.87 -6.63 23.97
CA ARG A 202 -11.99 -6.99 22.84
C ARG A 202 -10.57 -6.50 23.07
N VAL A 203 -9.66 -7.09 22.30
CA VAL A 203 -8.29 -6.65 22.14
C VAL A 203 -8.11 -6.12 20.73
N ALA A 204 -7.65 -4.88 20.61
CA ALA A 204 -7.25 -4.30 19.33
C ALA A 204 -5.73 -4.17 19.26
N VAL A 205 -5.14 -4.66 18.18
CA VAL A 205 -3.70 -4.54 17.90
C VAL A 205 -3.52 -3.72 16.63
N LEU A 206 -2.71 -2.67 16.69
CA LEU A 206 -2.45 -1.79 15.55
C LEU A 206 -0.99 -1.95 15.11
N GLN A 207 -0.78 -2.55 13.94
CA GLN A 207 0.56 -2.71 13.37
C GLN A 207 0.88 -1.56 12.44
N ASP A 208 2.01 -0.89 12.63
CA ASP A 208 2.45 0.16 11.71
C ASP A 208 2.99 -0.48 10.42
N ILE A 209 2.25 -0.30 9.33
CA ILE A 209 2.56 -0.84 8.00
C ILE A 209 3.02 0.26 7.03
N THR A 210 3.35 1.46 7.53
CA THR A 210 3.69 2.62 6.70
C THR A 210 4.85 2.31 5.76
N ALA A 211 5.93 1.71 6.27
CA ALA A 211 7.09 1.36 5.45
C ALA A 211 6.75 0.33 4.35
N ILE A 212 5.91 -0.66 4.67
CA ILE A 212 5.46 -1.68 3.72
C ILE A 212 4.63 -1.02 2.61
N LYS A 213 3.66 -0.17 2.97
CA LYS A 213 2.83 0.56 2.01
C LYS A 213 3.63 1.51 1.11
N LEU A 214 4.66 2.16 1.64
CA LEU A 214 5.54 3.01 0.84
C LEU A 214 6.32 2.19 -0.19
N LEU A 215 6.87 1.05 0.20
CA LEU A 215 7.57 0.15 -0.71
C LEU A 215 6.64 -0.43 -1.79
N GLU A 216 5.43 -0.83 -1.42
CA GLU A 216 4.41 -1.30 -2.38
C GLU A 216 4.07 -0.21 -3.41
N ARG A 217 3.85 1.03 -2.97
CA ARG A 217 3.56 2.16 -3.87
C ARG A 217 4.74 2.46 -4.80
N GLN A 218 5.97 2.49 -4.28
CA GLN A 218 7.17 2.71 -5.09
C GLN A 218 7.36 1.62 -6.14
N GLU A 219 7.13 0.36 -5.78
CA GLU A 219 7.24 -0.74 -6.74
C GLU A 219 6.14 -0.67 -7.81
N GLN A 220 4.90 -0.33 -7.42
CA GLN A 220 3.82 -0.10 -8.37
C GLN A 220 4.12 1.06 -9.34
N GLU A 221 4.65 2.18 -8.84
CA GLU A 221 5.08 3.30 -9.67
C GLU A 221 6.23 2.93 -10.60
N ARG A 222 7.22 2.16 -10.10
CA ARG A 222 8.33 1.67 -10.91
C ARG A 222 7.83 0.78 -12.04
N LEU A 223 7.00 -0.22 -11.72
CA LEU A 223 6.39 -1.10 -12.72
C LEU A 223 5.59 -0.28 -13.75
N ARG A 224 4.76 0.67 -13.30
CA ARG A 224 4.01 1.57 -14.18
C ARG A 224 4.93 2.35 -15.11
N SER A 225 6.02 2.92 -14.60
CA SER A 225 6.98 3.70 -15.39
C SER A 225 7.68 2.87 -16.46
N VAL A 226 7.96 1.59 -16.16
CA VAL A 226 8.55 0.65 -17.11
C VAL A 226 7.51 0.30 -18.17
N PHE A 227 6.30 -0.10 -17.77
CA PHE A 227 5.22 -0.45 -18.71
C PHE A 227 4.86 0.70 -19.66
N GLN A 228 4.82 1.95 -19.19
CA GLN A 228 4.51 3.13 -20.00
C GLN A 228 5.57 3.45 -21.08
N ARG A 229 6.80 2.91 -20.97
CA ARG A 229 7.82 3.05 -22.02
C ARG A 229 7.64 2.06 -23.16
N TYR A 230 6.93 0.96 -22.91
CA TYR A 230 6.73 -0.12 -23.89
C TYR A 230 5.30 -0.17 -24.44
N VAL A 231 4.37 0.55 -23.80
CA VAL A 231 2.96 0.61 -24.17
C VAL A 231 2.48 2.05 -23.99
N SER A 232 1.60 2.54 -24.88
CA SER A 232 1.01 3.87 -24.76
C SER A 232 0.49 4.14 -23.33
N PRO A 233 0.73 5.33 -22.74
CA PRO A 233 0.32 5.65 -21.38
C PRO A 233 -1.15 5.35 -21.08
N VAL A 234 -2.03 5.62 -22.06
CA VAL A 234 -3.47 5.38 -21.96
C VAL A 234 -3.77 3.88 -21.88
N VAL A 235 -3.09 3.06 -22.69
CA VAL A 235 -3.27 1.60 -22.69
C VAL A 235 -2.71 1.00 -21.39
N ALA A 236 -1.56 1.47 -20.92
CA ALA A 236 -0.96 1.04 -19.65
C ALA A 236 -1.87 1.36 -18.45
N GLU A 237 -2.44 2.55 -18.39
CA GLU A 237 -3.38 2.93 -17.34
C GLU A 237 -4.63 2.05 -17.35
N ARG A 238 -5.18 1.76 -18.54
CA ARG A 238 -6.35 0.88 -18.65
C ARG A 238 -6.05 -0.57 -18.27
N LEU A 239 -4.88 -1.09 -18.63
CA LEU A 239 -4.43 -2.42 -18.19
C LEU A 239 -4.33 -2.52 -16.67
N LEU A 240 -3.76 -1.49 -16.02
CA LEU A 240 -3.61 -1.47 -14.55
C LEU A 240 -4.96 -1.37 -13.83
N ASN A 241 -5.94 -0.64 -14.38
CA ASN A 241 -7.24 -0.41 -13.74
C ASN A 241 -8.27 -1.51 -14.01
N ALA A 242 -8.34 -2.05 -15.24
CA ALA A 242 -9.35 -3.03 -15.64
C ALA A 242 -8.88 -4.49 -15.54
N GLY A 243 -7.60 -4.72 -15.24
CA GLY A 243 -7.03 -6.05 -15.07
C GLY A 243 -6.98 -6.86 -16.38
N PRO A 244 -6.84 -8.20 -16.30
CA PRO A 244 -6.58 -9.06 -17.47
C PRO A 244 -7.76 -9.14 -18.47
N GLN A 245 -8.92 -8.57 -18.15
CA GLN A 245 -10.07 -8.50 -19.05
C GLN A 245 -9.97 -7.33 -20.05
N PHE A 246 -9.05 -6.38 -19.83
CA PHE A 246 -8.78 -5.31 -20.77
C PHE A 246 -8.22 -5.85 -22.09
N GLY A 247 -8.73 -5.33 -23.20
CA GLY A 247 -8.24 -5.67 -24.54
C GLY A 247 -8.98 -6.82 -25.21
N GLN A 248 -10.23 -7.12 -24.84
CA GLN A 248 -11.07 -7.95 -25.71
C GLN A 248 -11.21 -7.29 -27.11
N PRO A 249 -11.02 -8.05 -28.21
CA PRO A 249 -11.18 -7.53 -29.56
C PRO A 249 -12.57 -6.94 -29.78
N THR A 250 -12.64 -5.68 -30.18
CA THR A 250 -13.89 -4.98 -30.50
C THR A 250 -13.77 -4.25 -31.83
N GLU A 251 -14.84 -4.26 -32.63
CA GLU A 251 -14.92 -3.43 -33.84
C GLU A 251 -15.11 -1.96 -33.45
N ARG A 252 -14.28 -1.09 -34.03
CA ARG A 252 -14.29 0.35 -33.80
C ARG A 252 -13.97 1.09 -35.08
N THR A 253 -14.59 2.26 -35.25
CA THR A 253 -14.17 3.22 -36.26
C THR A 253 -12.98 3.99 -35.74
N VAL A 254 -11.88 3.99 -36.49
CA VAL A 254 -10.61 4.60 -36.10
C VAL A 254 -10.00 5.40 -37.25
N ALA A 255 -9.25 6.44 -36.92
CA ALA A 255 -8.33 7.10 -37.84
C ALA A 255 -6.93 6.51 -37.63
N VAL A 256 -6.38 5.88 -38.65
CA VAL A 256 -5.03 5.29 -38.63
C VAL A 256 -4.09 6.17 -39.44
N LEU A 257 -2.98 6.57 -38.82
CA LEU A 257 -1.94 7.40 -39.39
C LEU A 257 -0.65 6.59 -39.53
N PHE A 258 -0.02 6.65 -40.70
CA PHE A 258 1.32 6.12 -40.95
C PHE A 258 2.24 7.26 -41.38
N ALA A 259 3.33 7.48 -40.65
CA ALA A 259 4.38 8.43 -41.02
C ALA A 259 5.68 7.67 -41.29
N ASP A 260 6.36 7.98 -42.39
CA ASP A 260 7.50 7.20 -42.87
C ASP A 260 8.58 8.10 -43.47
N ILE A 261 9.86 7.81 -43.22
CA ILE A 261 10.98 8.66 -43.66
C ILE A 261 11.33 8.32 -45.12
N ARG A 262 11.46 9.35 -45.95
CA ARG A 262 11.91 9.22 -47.34
C ARG A 262 13.42 9.16 -47.40
N GLY A 263 13.93 8.15 -48.12
CA GLY A 263 15.36 7.92 -48.28
C GLY A 263 16.02 7.23 -47.07
N PHE A 264 15.25 6.59 -46.18
CA PHE A 264 15.81 5.98 -44.98
C PHE A 264 16.83 4.87 -45.26
N THR A 265 16.62 4.05 -46.29
CA THR A 265 17.61 3.03 -46.69
C THR A 265 18.97 3.67 -47.01
N GLU A 266 18.98 4.78 -47.74
CA GLU A 266 20.22 5.52 -48.05
C GLU A 266 20.86 6.11 -46.79
N LEU A 267 20.05 6.53 -45.80
CA LEU A 267 20.57 6.97 -44.49
C LEU A 267 21.32 5.84 -43.77
N THR A 268 20.79 4.61 -43.81
CA THR A 268 21.37 3.46 -43.11
C THR A 268 22.72 3.03 -43.69
N GLU A 269 22.95 3.31 -44.98
CA GLU A 269 24.24 3.04 -45.64
C GLU A 269 25.27 4.14 -45.36
N ARG A 270 24.84 5.39 -45.16
CA ARG A 270 25.72 6.55 -44.94
C ARG A 270 26.13 6.74 -43.48
N LEU A 271 25.28 6.36 -42.52
CA LEU A 271 25.49 6.62 -41.10
C LEU A 271 25.86 5.35 -40.34
N GLY A 272 26.75 5.48 -39.36
CA GLY A 272 27.01 4.40 -38.39
C GLY A 272 25.76 4.10 -37.55
N PRO A 273 25.50 2.83 -37.17
CA PRO A 273 24.26 2.43 -36.48
C PRO A 273 23.96 3.24 -35.21
N HIS A 274 24.97 3.54 -34.39
CA HIS A 274 24.78 4.34 -33.17
C HIS A 274 24.33 5.77 -33.47
N VAL A 275 24.92 6.41 -34.48
CA VAL A 275 24.57 7.78 -34.88
C VAL A 275 23.16 7.82 -35.46
N LEU A 276 22.81 6.84 -36.31
CA LEU A 276 21.47 6.73 -36.87
C LEU A 276 20.41 6.60 -35.76
N VAL A 277 20.66 5.73 -34.77
CA VAL A 277 19.70 5.51 -33.67
C VAL A 277 19.60 6.74 -32.78
N GLU A 278 20.71 7.24 -32.25
CA GLU A 278 20.68 8.32 -31.26
C GLU A 278 20.34 9.69 -31.85
N ARG A 279 20.92 10.03 -33.00
CA ARG A 279 20.79 11.38 -33.58
C ARG A 279 19.66 11.52 -34.58
N VAL A 280 19.16 10.42 -35.15
CA VAL A 280 18.07 10.48 -36.14
C VAL A 280 16.81 9.82 -35.59
N LEU A 281 16.80 8.50 -35.40
CA LEU A 281 15.59 7.75 -35.05
C LEU A 281 14.99 8.17 -33.70
N ASN A 282 15.79 8.29 -32.64
CA ASN A 282 15.26 8.67 -31.32
C ASN A 282 14.68 10.09 -31.32
N ARG A 283 15.35 11.04 -31.99
CA ARG A 283 14.85 12.43 -32.14
C ARG A 283 13.57 12.46 -32.98
N TYR A 284 13.53 11.70 -34.06
CA TYR A 284 12.36 11.51 -34.91
C TYR A 284 11.17 10.95 -34.12
N PHE A 285 11.35 9.79 -33.47
CA PHE A 285 10.28 9.15 -32.70
C PHE A 285 9.79 10.03 -31.56
N THR A 286 10.69 10.77 -30.89
CA THR A 286 10.30 11.73 -29.84
C THR A 286 9.38 12.81 -30.41
N ALA A 287 9.80 13.49 -31.47
CA ALA A 287 9.01 14.57 -32.08
C ALA A 287 7.65 14.08 -32.63
N MET A 288 7.64 12.92 -33.28
CA MET A 288 6.41 12.31 -33.81
C MET A 288 5.46 11.88 -32.70
N THR A 289 6.01 11.31 -31.62
CA THR A 289 5.25 10.91 -30.43
C THR A 289 4.61 12.13 -29.77
N GLU A 290 5.37 13.19 -29.52
CA GLU A 290 4.85 14.42 -28.94
C GLU A 290 3.76 15.04 -29.80
N ALA A 291 3.98 15.14 -31.11
CA ALA A 291 2.98 15.68 -32.03
C ALA A 291 1.67 14.88 -32.00
N LEU A 292 1.75 13.55 -31.90
CA LEU A 292 0.60 12.68 -31.85
C LEU A 292 -0.14 12.74 -30.50
N LEU A 293 0.60 12.74 -29.39
CA LEU A 293 0.05 12.82 -28.04
C LEU A 293 -0.58 14.20 -27.74
N ASN A 294 -0.07 15.28 -28.32
CA ASN A 294 -0.64 16.64 -28.18
C ASN A 294 -2.08 16.75 -28.70
N TYR A 295 -2.47 15.86 -29.62
CA TYR A 295 -3.85 15.75 -30.09
C TYR A 295 -4.54 14.51 -29.55
N GLU A 296 -4.01 13.91 -28.48
CA GLU A 296 -4.52 12.71 -27.82
C GLU A 296 -4.69 11.51 -28.75
N GLY A 297 -3.76 11.35 -29.70
CA GLY A 297 -3.58 10.10 -30.42
C GLY A 297 -2.89 9.06 -29.54
N THR A 298 -2.98 7.79 -29.93
CA THR A 298 -2.21 6.69 -29.33
C THR A 298 -1.20 6.14 -30.32
N ILE A 299 0.03 5.88 -29.88
CA ILE A 299 1.02 5.12 -30.66
C ILE A 299 0.66 3.65 -30.58
N ASP A 300 0.49 3.02 -31.74
CA ASP A 300 0.32 1.57 -31.84
C ASP A 300 1.70 0.89 -31.83
N LYS A 301 2.59 1.24 -32.76
CA LYS A 301 3.99 0.78 -32.77
C LYS A 301 4.88 1.61 -33.69
N PHE A 302 6.19 1.41 -33.55
CA PHE A 302 7.20 1.81 -34.53
C PHE A 302 7.52 0.64 -35.45
N LEU A 303 7.70 0.91 -36.75
CA LEU A 303 8.00 -0.10 -37.76
C LEU A 303 9.20 0.34 -38.60
N GLY A 304 10.41 -0.06 -38.21
CA GLY A 304 11.63 0.45 -38.84
C GLY A 304 11.79 1.93 -38.53
N ASP A 305 11.67 2.77 -39.54
CA ASP A 305 11.61 4.24 -39.49
C ASP A 305 10.18 4.80 -39.52
N GLY A 306 9.17 3.92 -39.60
CA GLY A 306 7.77 4.29 -39.60
C GLY A 306 7.15 4.46 -38.22
N VAL A 307 6.19 5.37 -38.09
CA VAL A 307 5.33 5.56 -36.91
C VAL A 307 3.89 5.22 -37.27
N ILE A 308 3.26 4.35 -36.47
CA ILE A 308 1.84 4.02 -36.57
C ILE A 308 1.09 4.68 -35.41
N GLY A 309 0.20 5.57 -35.77
CA GLY A 309 -0.67 6.33 -34.87
C GLY A 309 -2.13 5.96 -35.04
N VAL A 310 -2.90 6.00 -33.96
CA VAL A 310 -4.35 5.76 -33.99
C VAL A 310 -5.13 6.80 -33.17
N PHE A 311 -6.26 7.23 -33.74
CA PHE A 311 -7.32 7.98 -33.08
C PHE A 311 -8.58 7.11 -33.09
N GLY A 312 -9.31 7.03 -31.98
CA GLY A 312 -10.40 6.05 -31.81
C GLY A 312 -10.07 4.84 -30.94
N SER A 313 -8.81 4.69 -30.54
CA SER A 313 -8.34 3.61 -29.68
C SER A 313 -7.22 4.07 -28.73
N PRO A 314 -7.19 3.60 -27.46
CA PRO A 314 -8.22 2.81 -26.77
C PRO A 314 -9.45 3.65 -26.38
N ILE A 315 -9.38 4.97 -26.58
CA ILE A 315 -10.45 5.94 -26.33
C ILE A 315 -10.88 6.51 -27.69
N SER A 316 -12.18 6.50 -27.95
CA SER A 316 -12.76 7.13 -29.14
C SER A 316 -13.47 8.42 -28.79
N ARG A 317 -13.41 9.37 -29.71
CA ARG A 317 -14.06 10.67 -29.61
C ARG A 317 -14.72 11.03 -30.95
N PRO A 318 -15.78 11.85 -30.93
CA PRO A 318 -16.44 12.28 -32.17
C PRO A 318 -15.51 13.02 -33.15
N ASP A 319 -14.41 13.61 -32.66
CA ASP A 319 -13.47 14.41 -33.41
C ASP A 319 -12.19 13.66 -33.82
N ASP A 320 -12.19 12.31 -33.76
CA ASP A 320 -11.02 11.46 -34.06
C ASP A 320 -10.40 11.78 -35.45
N ALA A 321 -11.23 12.05 -36.46
CA ALA A 321 -10.77 12.40 -37.80
C ALA A 321 -10.10 13.79 -37.86
N GLN A 322 -10.67 14.80 -37.20
CA GLN A 322 -10.12 16.15 -37.12
C GLN A 322 -8.76 16.13 -36.40
N ARG A 323 -8.69 15.44 -35.25
CA ARG A 323 -7.46 15.33 -34.44
C ARG A 323 -6.35 14.63 -35.22
N ALA A 324 -6.67 13.59 -35.99
CA ALA A 324 -5.70 12.92 -36.85
C ALA A 324 -5.09 13.86 -37.91
N LEU A 325 -5.92 14.70 -38.55
CA LEU A 325 -5.44 15.69 -39.52
C LEU A 325 -4.56 16.76 -38.86
N LEU A 326 -4.99 17.31 -37.73
CA LEU A 326 -4.21 18.31 -36.99
C LEU A 326 -2.86 17.76 -36.53
N ALA A 327 -2.86 16.53 -36.01
CA ALA A 327 -1.63 15.82 -35.62
C ALA A 327 -0.69 15.62 -36.81
N SER A 328 -1.22 15.22 -37.96
CA SER A 328 -0.40 14.99 -39.16
C SER A 328 0.32 16.25 -39.65
N VAL A 329 -0.33 17.41 -39.56
CA VAL A 329 0.28 18.70 -39.90
C VAL A 329 1.34 19.08 -38.86
N ARG A 330 1.05 18.87 -37.57
CA ARG A 330 2.05 19.11 -36.52
C ARG A 330 3.26 18.19 -36.65
N MET A 331 3.07 16.94 -37.04
CA MET A 331 4.15 15.99 -37.31
C MET A 331 5.03 16.49 -38.45
N GLN A 332 4.44 16.93 -39.57
CA GLN A 332 5.22 17.49 -40.68
C GLN A 332 6.00 18.76 -40.28
N GLN A 333 5.39 19.66 -39.50
CA GLN A 333 6.07 20.87 -39.01
C GLN A 333 7.23 20.52 -38.07
N ALA A 334 7.04 19.57 -37.15
CA ALA A 334 8.10 19.11 -36.26
C ALA A 334 9.23 18.41 -37.04
N PHE A 335 8.88 17.62 -38.06
CA PHE A 335 9.86 17.00 -38.95
C PHE A 335 10.64 18.03 -39.76
N ALA A 336 10.00 19.10 -40.23
CA ALA A 336 10.70 20.18 -40.94
C ALA A 336 11.78 20.84 -40.07
N ALA A 337 11.50 21.05 -38.77
CA ALA A 337 12.50 21.54 -37.82
C ALA A 337 13.67 20.54 -37.63
N LEU A 338 13.37 19.24 -37.53
CA LEU A 338 14.41 18.20 -37.48
C LEU A 338 15.24 18.13 -38.76
N ARG A 339 14.60 18.26 -39.93
CA ARG A 339 15.26 18.28 -41.24
C ARG A 339 16.31 19.38 -41.32
N VAL A 340 15.97 20.60 -40.88
CA VAL A 340 16.93 21.72 -40.82
C VAL A 340 18.12 21.37 -39.92
N ALA A 341 17.86 20.88 -38.71
CA ALA A 341 18.91 20.51 -37.77
C ALA A 341 19.81 19.38 -38.31
N TRP A 342 19.24 18.33 -38.90
CA TRP A 342 20.02 17.23 -39.50
C TRP A 342 20.79 17.65 -40.74
N HIS A 343 20.28 18.62 -41.50
CA HIS A 343 21.03 19.17 -42.62
C HIS A 343 22.30 19.89 -42.13
N GLU A 344 22.18 20.73 -41.11
CA GLU A 344 23.31 21.47 -40.53
C GLU A 344 24.30 20.57 -39.78
N GLU A 345 23.80 19.62 -38.99
CA GLU A 345 24.62 18.75 -38.14
C GLU A 345 25.25 17.57 -38.89
N LEU A 346 24.54 17.00 -39.87
CA LEU A 346 24.85 15.70 -40.46
C LEU A 346 24.88 15.72 -42.01
N GLY A 347 24.54 16.83 -42.66
CA GLY A 347 24.48 16.93 -44.12
C GLY A 347 23.44 15.99 -44.74
N LEU A 348 22.34 15.76 -44.03
CA LEU A 348 21.23 14.92 -44.49
C LEU A 348 20.18 15.78 -45.19
N ASP A 349 19.59 15.23 -46.25
CA ASP A 349 18.42 15.78 -46.90
C ASP A 349 17.40 14.65 -47.02
N VAL A 350 16.41 14.67 -46.14
CA VAL A 350 15.40 13.63 -46.02
C VAL A 350 14.02 14.23 -45.89
N GLY A 351 13.04 13.44 -46.31
CA GLY A 351 11.63 13.79 -46.29
C GLY A 351 10.84 12.92 -45.34
N MET A 352 9.57 13.27 -45.13
CA MET A 352 8.60 12.39 -44.50
C MET A 352 7.29 12.45 -45.28
N GLY A 353 6.69 11.29 -45.52
CA GLY A 353 5.34 11.19 -46.05
C GLY A 353 4.38 10.65 -45.00
N ILE A 354 3.16 11.17 -44.98
CA ILE A 354 2.11 10.71 -44.07
C ILE A 354 0.91 10.23 -44.87
N GLY A 355 0.37 9.07 -44.48
CA GLY A 355 -0.88 8.52 -44.97
C GLY A 355 -1.89 8.36 -43.85
N ILE A 356 -3.14 8.78 -44.06
CA ILE A 356 -4.22 8.63 -43.08
C ILE A 356 -5.44 7.98 -43.71
N SER A 357 -5.98 6.96 -43.05
CA SER A 357 -7.26 6.37 -43.43
C SER A 357 -8.21 6.34 -42.23
N TYR A 358 -9.50 6.53 -42.50
CA TYR A 358 -10.55 6.46 -41.48
C TYR A 358 -11.53 5.35 -41.81
N GLY A 359 -11.87 4.48 -40.87
CA GLY A 359 -12.78 3.35 -41.10
C GLY A 359 -12.79 2.31 -39.99
N GLN A 360 -13.51 1.21 -40.20
CA GLN A 360 -13.65 0.13 -39.22
C GLN A 360 -12.36 -0.70 -39.10
N ALA A 361 -11.98 -1.00 -37.86
CA ALA A 361 -10.93 -1.96 -37.50
C ALA A 361 -11.35 -2.74 -36.26
N VAL A 362 -10.81 -3.95 -36.12
CA VAL A 362 -10.84 -4.68 -34.85
C VAL A 362 -9.67 -4.20 -34.00
N VAL A 363 -9.95 -3.76 -32.77
CA VAL A 363 -8.94 -3.29 -31.82
C VAL A 363 -9.00 -4.13 -30.54
N GLY A 364 -7.86 -4.64 -30.09
CA GLY A 364 -7.74 -5.40 -28.86
C GLY A 364 -6.40 -6.13 -28.75
N ASN A 365 -6.30 -7.01 -27.77
CA ASN A 365 -5.20 -7.94 -27.59
C ASN A 365 -5.29 -9.01 -28.69
N ILE A 366 -4.31 -9.01 -29.59
CA ILE A 366 -4.24 -9.95 -30.71
C ILE A 366 -2.89 -10.66 -30.65
N GLY A 367 -2.89 -11.98 -30.78
CA GLY A 367 -1.69 -12.79 -30.69
C GLY A 367 -1.98 -14.19 -30.14
N SER A 368 -0.98 -14.80 -29.52
CA SER A 368 -1.12 -16.09 -28.83
C SER A 368 -1.23 -15.90 -27.33
N ASP A 369 -1.61 -16.95 -26.59
CA ASP A 369 -1.71 -16.92 -25.13
C ASP A 369 -0.40 -16.51 -24.43
N GLN A 370 0.75 -16.71 -25.09
CA GLN A 370 2.07 -16.34 -24.58
C GLN A 370 2.53 -14.94 -25.00
N ARG A 371 1.91 -14.35 -26.03
CA ARG A 371 2.31 -13.05 -26.57
C ARG A 371 1.10 -12.36 -27.18
N LEU A 372 0.53 -11.43 -26.42
CA LEU A 372 -0.56 -10.56 -26.85
C LEU A 372 -0.03 -9.16 -27.11
N ASP A 373 -0.35 -8.62 -28.28
CA ASP A 373 -0.12 -7.21 -28.61
C ASP A 373 -1.48 -6.51 -28.65
N TYR A 374 -1.66 -5.45 -27.86
CA TYR A 374 -2.82 -4.56 -28.01
C TYR A 374 -2.64 -3.76 -29.29
N THR A 375 -3.35 -4.14 -30.35
CA THR A 375 -3.15 -3.56 -31.68
C THR A 375 -4.46 -3.57 -32.48
N LEU A 376 -4.39 -3.07 -33.71
CA LEU A 376 -5.51 -2.88 -34.61
C LEU A 376 -5.33 -3.68 -35.90
N ILE A 377 -6.40 -4.35 -36.35
CA ILE A 377 -6.43 -5.12 -37.61
C ILE A 377 -7.64 -4.67 -38.42
N GLY A 378 -7.41 -4.33 -39.68
CA GLY A 378 -8.48 -3.94 -40.59
C GLY A 378 -7.97 -3.41 -41.91
N ASP A 379 -8.89 -3.27 -42.86
CA ASP A 379 -8.57 -2.71 -44.17
C ASP A 379 -8.14 -1.24 -44.11
N VAL A 380 -8.64 -0.49 -43.13
CA VAL A 380 -8.24 0.89 -42.83
C VAL A 380 -6.72 1.00 -42.57
N VAL A 381 -6.14 0.02 -41.87
CA VAL A 381 -4.72 -0.03 -41.51
C VAL A 381 -3.85 -0.17 -42.76
N ASN A 382 -4.23 -1.14 -43.61
CA ASN A 382 -3.55 -1.39 -44.87
C ASN A 382 -3.69 -0.22 -45.83
N THR A 383 -4.83 0.47 -45.81
CA THR A 383 -5.07 1.65 -46.65
C THR A 383 -4.19 2.80 -46.20
N ALA A 384 -4.14 3.12 -44.90
CA ALA A 384 -3.28 4.17 -44.36
C ALA A 384 -1.79 3.94 -44.71
N ASN A 385 -1.29 2.72 -44.55
CA ASN A 385 0.07 2.34 -44.93
C ASN A 385 0.34 2.62 -46.43
N ARG A 386 -0.57 2.20 -47.31
CA ARG A 386 -0.42 2.41 -48.77
C ARG A 386 -0.50 3.87 -49.17
N LEU A 387 -1.36 4.66 -48.53
CA LEU A 387 -1.42 6.10 -48.72
C LEU A 387 -0.11 6.76 -48.30
N SER A 388 0.47 6.30 -47.19
CA SER A 388 1.80 6.76 -46.78
C SER A 388 2.82 6.38 -47.85
N SER A 389 2.88 5.14 -48.33
CA SER A 389 3.88 4.74 -49.33
C SER A 389 3.88 5.55 -50.64
N ILE A 390 2.75 6.15 -51.03
CA ILE A 390 2.65 6.98 -52.24
C ILE A 390 2.83 8.49 -51.96
N ALA A 391 2.86 8.89 -50.68
CA ALA A 391 3.04 10.29 -50.30
C ALA A 391 4.48 10.76 -50.55
N GLU A 392 4.63 11.86 -51.27
CA GLU A 392 5.93 12.49 -51.49
C GLU A 392 6.48 13.16 -50.22
N SER A 393 7.73 13.64 -50.27
CA SER A 393 8.35 14.37 -49.15
C SER A 393 7.52 15.60 -48.77
N GLY A 394 7.16 15.71 -47.49
CA GLY A 394 6.33 16.80 -46.96
C GLY A 394 4.84 16.62 -47.24
N GLN A 395 4.43 15.52 -47.88
CA GLN A 395 3.03 15.32 -48.24
C GLN A 395 2.26 14.58 -47.16
N VAL A 396 1.00 14.98 -46.97
CA VAL A 396 0.01 14.25 -46.17
C VAL A 396 -1.14 13.86 -47.08
N ILE A 397 -1.34 12.55 -47.28
CA ILE A 397 -2.42 11.99 -48.10
C ILE A 397 -3.45 11.34 -47.20
N VAL A 398 -4.74 11.62 -47.46
CA VAL A 398 -5.85 11.08 -46.69
C VAL A 398 -6.90 10.42 -47.58
N SER A 399 -7.54 9.38 -47.04
CA SER A 399 -8.65 8.69 -47.71
C SER A 399 -9.87 9.62 -47.85
N HIS A 400 -10.64 9.49 -48.94
CA HIS A 400 -11.89 10.21 -49.11
C HIS A 400 -12.90 9.99 -47.97
N HIS A 401 -12.96 8.78 -47.41
CA HIS A 401 -13.86 8.47 -46.30
C HIS A 401 -13.59 9.34 -45.06
N LEU A 402 -12.31 9.65 -44.78
CA LEU A 402 -11.94 10.59 -43.71
C LEU A 402 -12.52 11.97 -43.98
N VAL A 403 -12.35 12.49 -45.20
CA VAL A 403 -12.85 13.82 -45.59
C VAL A 403 -14.37 13.91 -45.48
N ASN A 404 -15.09 12.87 -45.91
CA ASN A 404 -16.56 12.84 -45.82
C ASN A 404 -17.11 12.72 -44.40
N THR A 405 -16.28 12.34 -43.43
CA THR A 405 -16.69 12.25 -42.01
C THR A 405 -16.56 13.61 -41.31
N LEU A 406 -15.81 14.55 -41.88
CA LEU A 406 -15.61 15.86 -41.29
C LEU A 406 -16.94 16.63 -41.25
N PRO A 407 -17.27 17.29 -40.12
CA PRO A 407 -18.45 18.15 -40.04
C PRO A 407 -18.39 19.31 -41.05
N ASP A 408 -19.52 19.66 -41.66
CA ASP A 408 -19.62 20.75 -42.64
C ASP A 408 -19.23 22.13 -42.04
N ASP A 409 -19.41 22.30 -40.73
CA ASP A 409 -19.05 23.49 -39.96
C ASP A 409 -17.62 23.47 -39.42
N TRP A 410 -16.86 22.40 -39.67
CA TRP A 410 -15.47 22.32 -39.24
C TRP A 410 -14.56 23.15 -40.14
N HIS A 411 -14.01 24.23 -39.57
CA HIS A 411 -13.03 25.07 -40.23
C HIS A 411 -11.61 24.57 -39.96
N ALA A 412 -11.10 23.74 -40.86
CA ALA A 412 -9.71 23.29 -40.83
C ALA A 412 -8.73 24.47 -41.05
N PRO A 413 -7.58 24.52 -40.36
CA PRO A 413 -6.55 25.54 -40.57
C PRO A 413 -5.73 25.31 -41.87
N PHE A 414 -6.11 24.35 -42.69
CA PHE A 414 -5.45 23.93 -43.92
C PHE A 414 -6.49 23.57 -44.99
N ALA A 415 -6.08 23.58 -46.26
CA ALA A 415 -6.95 23.20 -47.37
C ALA A 415 -6.83 21.71 -47.69
N LEU A 416 -7.92 21.08 -48.13
CA LEU A 416 -7.94 19.70 -48.63
C LEU A 416 -8.05 19.73 -50.16
N ARG A 417 -6.99 19.28 -50.85
CA ARG A 417 -6.95 19.24 -52.32
C ARG A 417 -7.24 17.82 -52.83
N PRO A 418 -8.27 17.61 -53.65
CA PRO A 418 -8.47 16.31 -54.30
C PRO A 418 -7.28 15.97 -55.20
N LEU A 419 -6.75 14.75 -55.08
CA LEU A 419 -5.72 14.21 -55.98
C LEU A 419 -6.30 13.25 -57.02
N GLY A 420 -7.59 12.92 -56.90
CA GLY A 420 -8.30 11.98 -57.77
C GLY A 420 -8.23 10.54 -57.26
N ASP A 421 -8.58 9.61 -58.15
CA ASP A 421 -8.66 8.19 -57.85
C ASP A 421 -7.31 7.50 -58.08
N VAL A 422 -6.79 6.87 -57.03
CA VAL A 422 -5.53 6.10 -57.10
C VAL A 422 -5.79 4.62 -56.88
N ARG A 423 -5.17 3.79 -57.71
CA ARG A 423 -5.23 2.33 -57.57
C ARG A 423 -4.14 1.87 -56.61
N LEU A 424 -4.52 1.64 -55.35
CA LEU A 424 -3.61 1.12 -54.35
C LEU A 424 -3.29 -0.37 -54.61
N LYS A 425 -2.03 -0.77 -54.45
CA LYS A 425 -1.59 -2.16 -54.64
C LYS A 425 -2.49 -3.12 -53.83
N GLY A 426 -3.01 -4.17 -54.46
CA GLY A 426 -3.86 -5.16 -53.78
C GLY A 426 -5.30 -4.72 -53.50
N LYS A 427 -5.72 -3.51 -53.90
CA LYS A 427 -7.12 -3.07 -53.87
C LYS A 427 -7.76 -3.25 -55.24
N ARG A 428 -9.02 -3.70 -55.26
CA ARG A 428 -9.79 -3.92 -56.51
C ARG A 428 -10.30 -2.61 -57.09
N GLU A 429 -10.79 -1.73 -56.23
CA GLU A 429 -11.41 -0.45 -56.59
C GLU A 429 -10.42 0.71 -56.46
N PRO A 430 -10.45 1.70 -57.36
CA PRO A 430 -9.75 2.96 -57.16
C PRO A 430 -10.21 3.66 -55.89
N HIS A 431 -9.29 4.31 -55.18
CA HIS A 431 -9.59 5.03 -53.95
C HIS A 431 -9.40 6.52 -54.21
N ALA A 432 -10.46 7.31 -54.03
CA ALA A 432 -10.37 8.75 -54.02
C ALA A 432 -9.52 9.20 -52.82
N ILE A 433 -8.56 10.08 -53.09
CA ILE A 433 -7.62 10.59 -52.07
C ILE A 433 -7.49 12.11 -52.13
N TYR A 434 -7.13 12.68 -50.99
CA TYR A 434 -6.96 14.11 -50.80
C TYR A 434 -5.59 14.40 -50.20
N GLU A 435 -5.05 15.56 -50.53
CA GLU A 435 -3.83 16.09 -49.95
C GLU A 435 -4.16 17.20 -48.96
N VAL A 436 -3.54 17.14 -47.79
CA VAL A 436 -3.62 18.23 -46.79
C VAL A 436 -2.59 19.28 -47.13
N ARG A 437 -3.03 20.50 -47.45
CA ARG A 437 -2.20 21.65 -47.79
C ARG A 437 -2.07 22.58 -46.59
N TYR A 438 -0.93 22.48 -45.91
CA TYR A 438 -0.58 23.27 -44.73
C TYR A 438 0.59 24.22 -45.04
N GLN A 439 0.76 25.25 -44.20
CA GLN A 439 1.95 26.09 -44.24
C GLN A 439 3.06 25.46 -43.39
N GLU A 440 4.24 25.27 -43.97
CA GLU A 440 5.45 24.97 -43.20
C GLU A 440 5.75 26.20 -42.34
N GLY A 441 5.53 26.08 -41.03
CA GLY A 441 5.82 27.15 -40.09
C GLY A 441 7.34 27.34 -39.99
N HIS A 442 7.88 28.35 -40.67
CA HIS A 442 9.19 28.88 -40.32
C HIS A 442 9.03 29.69 -39.03
N GLU A 443 9.26 29.07 -37.87
CA GLU A 443 9.60 29.83 -36.66
C GLU A 443 10.91 30.56 -36.96
N SER A 444 10.77 31.81 -37.39
CA SER A 444 11.87 32.70 -37.69
C SER A 444 12.59 33.00 -36.38
N HIS A 445 13.66 32.26 -36.08
CA HIS A 445 14.70 32.74 -35.17
C HIS A 445 15.48 33.86 -35.87
N GLY A 446 14.79 34.98 -36.13
CA GLY A 446 15.33 36.20 -36.69
C GLY A 446 15.53 37.21 -35.57
N ALA A 447 16.78 37.36 -35.15
CA ALA A 447 17.24 38.38 -34.23
C ALA A 447 16.64 39.76 -34.55
N ARG A 448 15.74 40.25 -33.68
CA ARG A 448 15.48 41.69 -33.60
C ARG A 448 16.74 42.34 -33.02
N ARG A 449 17.55 42.92 -33.91
CA ARG A 449 18.40 44.05 -33.54
C ARG A 449 17.48 45.15 -33.03
N GLU A 450 17.56 45.44 -31.74
CA GLU A 450 16.96 46.62 -31.14
C GLU A 450 17.66 47.87 -31.70
N GLU A 451 16.91 48.68 -32.44
CA GLU A 451 17.19 50.10 -32.59
C GLU A 451 16.03 50.87 -31.94
N ASN A 452 16.39 51.62 -30.90
CA ASN A 452 15.64 52.64 -30.16
C ASN A 452 14.21 52.98 -30.61
N GLY A 453 13.26 52.77 -29.70
CA GLY A 453 11.94 53.41 -29.74
C GLY A 453 11.13 53.12 -28.49
N ARG A 454 11.14 54.05 -27.53
CA ARG A 454 10.36 54.01 -26.28
C ARG A 454 8.88 53.64 -26.52
N SER A 455 8.39 52.63 -25.82
CA SER A 455 6.99 52.60 -25.35
C SER A 455 6.90 51.69 -24.11
N GLU A 456 6.39 52.26 -23.03
CA GLU A 456 6.16 51.63 -21.73
C GLU A 456 5.08 50.55 -21.79
N VAL A 457 5.31 49.40 -21.13
CA VAL A 457 4.29 48.43 -20.70
C VAL A 457 4.76 47.84 -19.34
N PRO A 458 3.88 47.62 -18.34
CA PRO A 458 4.27 47.66 -16.93
C PRO A 458 4.83 46.34 -16.39
N VAL A 459 5.76 46.47 -15.44
CA VAL A 459 6.32 45.40 -14.63
C VAL A 459 5.29 44.95 -13.60
N ILE A 460 4.85 43.70 -13.68
CA ILE A 460 4.19 43.01 -12.57
C ILE A 460 5.28 42.24 -11.83
N VAL A 461 5.69 42.77 -10.68
CA VAL A 461 6.53 42.07 -9.70
C VAL A 461 5.58 41.25 -8.82
N THR A 462 5.74 39.93 -8.80
CA THR A 462 5.27 39.10 -7.68
C THR A 462 6.39 38.23 -7.15
N SER A 463 6.71 38.52 -5.89
CA SER A 463 7.68 37.97 -4.94
C SER A 463 8.15 36.52 -5.10
N GLU A 464 9.47 36.39 -5.08
CA GLU A 464 10.30 35.41 -4.36
C GLU A 464 9.57 34.36 -3.50
N LYS A 465 9.86 33.08 -3.79
CA LYS A 465 10.65 32.23 -2.90
C LYS A 465 11.08 30.96 -3.64
N SER A 466 12.38 30.86 -3.89
CA SER A 466 13.08 29.61 -4.14
C SER A 466 12.99 28.70 -2.92
N ILE A 467 12.93 27.38 -3.12
CA ILE A 467 13.74 26.38 -2.41
C ILE A 467 13.81 25.11 -3.27
N VAL A 468 15.02 24.59 -3.29
CA VAL A 468 15.53 23.31 -3.79
C VAL A 468 14.80 22.11 -3.20
N VAL A 469 14.39 21.17 -4.05
CA VAL A 469 14.54 19.70 -3.87
C VAL A 469 14.86 19.09 -5.23
#